data_AF-A0A1G1Y5X8-F1
#
_entry.id   AF-A0A1G1Y5X8-F1
#
_cell.length_a   1.000
_cell.length_b   1.000
_cell.length_c   1.000
_cell.angle_alpha   90.00
_cell.angle_beta   90.00
_cell.angle_gamma   90.00
#
_symmetry.space_group_name_H-M   'P 1'
#
loop_
_entity.id
_entity.type
_entity.pdbx_description
1 polymer ?
#
loop_
_entity_poly.entity_id
_entity_poly.type
_entity_poly.pdbx_seq_one_letter_code
_entity_poly.pdbx_strand_id
1 'polypeptide(L)'
;MKKLIYVVVSLALIANALALMPVNAATTLAPDTIIKGESQSTLYYYAADGKRYAFPNDKVYFSWFTNFDDVVELSDEELAQIPLGGVVHYRPGVLLVKIQTDSKVYAVSNKGVLRWIKTEALARAFYGDNWAHLVDDIPASFFAHYVIGLPIMLIADYDADSEVSSAPSITHGEGLKLGHLKRGSDTDKCRAIPAVPAHKIGQKGPATPAVPARDCAREKHDDDDDEDDDELTISSINVTSSTSTAMVTWFTDEKATGKVTYNSVSLGTATSTNQMVSSSSLVKFHSFLLTGLSPATQYYYQVESTDEDGNTAKSEEKTFTTLSSTTDTTAPTLSNITATPAITSATVNWNTNEAATSVVVYADENLATSSTSQTISNSALVTSHSLNLTGLTASTTYYYIVKSADANGNLASSTEKTFTTQPVADVTPPIISNLQEQTSTTTTTINWTTDELSTSYLKYALQNLETATTSWSSSSGILTTSHSLMATGLTASTTYYYLVQSTDASGNIASSTQQTFSTTP
;
A
#
# COMPACT_ATOMS: atom_id res chain seq x y z
N MET A 1 -62.18 72.57 -12.25
CA MET A 1 -62.68 73.32 -11.07
C MET A 1 -62.07 72.72 -9.81
N LYS A 2 -61.49 73.58 -8.95
CA LYS A 2 -61.24 73.44 -7.49
C LYS A 2 -60.49 72.18 -6.97
N LYS A 3 -59.24 72.38 -6.52
CA LYS A 3 -58.75 72.39 -5.10
C LYS A 3 -58.64 70.98 -4.49
N LEU A 4 -57.43 70.43 -4.34
CA LEU A 4 -56.48 70.58 -3.22
C LEU A 4 -56.99 69.93 -1.92
N ILE A 5 -56.31 68.89 -1.42
CA ILE A 5 -55.69 68.80 -0.08
C ILE A 5 -55.09 67.39 0.16
N TYR A 6 -53.94 67.42 0.82
CA TYR A 6 -52.97 66.39 1.22
C TYR A 6 -53.53 65.20 2.02
N VAL A 7 -52.82 64.05 2.02
CA VAL A 7 -51.97 63.57 3.13
C VAL A 7 -51.48 62.12 2.88
N VAL A 8 -50.16 62.01 2.74
CA VAL A 8 -49.19 61.03 3.28
C VAL A 8 -49.60 59.55 3.52
N VAL A 9 -49.10 58.70 2.61
CA VAL A 9 -48.33 57.45 2.80
C VAL A 9 -48.47 56.66 4.11
N SER A 10 -48.93 55.41 3.99
CA SER A 10 -48.19 54.25 4.53
C SER A 10 -48.69 52.94 3.90
N LEU A 11 -47.77 52.25 3.22
CA LEU A 11 -47.91 50.90 2.66
C LEU A 11 -48.16 49.89 3.78
N ALA A 12 -49.19 49.06 3.65
CA ALA A 12 -49.32 47.80 4.38
C ALA A 12 -49.74 46.72 3.37
N LEU A 13 -48.76 45.96 2.87
CA LEU A 13 -49.02 44.75 2.11
C LEU A 13 -49.27 43.60 3.10
N ILE A 14 -50.45 43.02 2.98
CA ILE A 14 -50.94 41.88 3.75
C ILE A 14 -50.16 40.64 3.29
N ALA A 15 -49.32 40.09 4.16
CA ALA A 15 -48.77 38.75 4.00
C ALA A 15 -49.64 37.76 4.79
N ASN A 16 -50.25 36.82 4.07
CA ASN A 16 -50.92 35.66 4.64
C ASN A 16 -49.91 34.84 5.47
N ALA A 17 -49.97 34.97 6.79
CA ALA A 17 -49.32 34.06 7.70
C ALA A 17 -50.14 32.76 7.75
N LEU A 18 -49.73 31.76 6.98
CA LEU A 18 -50.03 30.36 7.30
C LEU A 18 -49.43 30.09 8.68
N ALA A 19 -50.28 29.91 9.68
CA ALA A 19 -49.86 29.42 10.98
C ALA A 19 -49.37 27.97 10.82
N LEU A 20 -48.04 27.81 10.70
CA LEU A 20 -47.38 26.54 10.97
C LEU A 20 -47.57 26.24 12.46
N MET A 21 -48.44 25.29 12.77
CA MET A 21 -48.41 24.64 14.07
C MET A 21 -47.05 23.94 14.21
N PRO A 22 -46.28 24.14 15.28
CA PRO A 22 -45.12 23.30 15.55
C PRO A 22 -45.64 22.03 16.22
N VAL A 23 -45.83 20.97 15.44
CA VAL A 23 -46.08 19.61 15.90
C VAL A 23 -45.28 18.76 14.91
N ASN A 24 -44.15 18.13 15.24
CA ASN A 24 -43.86 17.34 16.43
C ASN A 24 -42.53 17.74 17.08
N ALA A 25 -42.46 17.47 18.38
CA ALA A 25 -41.21 17.33 19.11
C ALA A 25 -40.24 16.44 18.33
N ALA A 26 -39.07 16.97 17.95
CA ALA A 26 -37.94 16.13 17.66
C ALA A 26 -37.63 15.38 18.96
N THR A 27 -38.13 14.15 19.07
CA THR A 27 -37.64 13.19 20.05
C THR A 27 -36.14 13.12 19.80
N THR A 28 -35.35 13.68 20.71
CA THR A 28 -33.90 13.53 20.68
C THR A 28 -33.61 12.04 20.85
N LEU A 29 -33.46 11.33 19.73
CA LEU A 29 -33.15 9.92 19.71
C LEU A 29 -31.87 9.74 20.53
N ALA A 30 -31.95 8.97 21.61
CA ALA A 30 -30.80 8.71 22.44
C ALA A 30 -29.79 7.85 21.66
N PRO A 31 -28.48 8.13 21.73
CA PRO A 31 -27.47 7.16 21.32
C PRO A 31 -27.71 5.78 21.92
N ASP A 32 -27.14 4.75 21.28
CA ASP A 32 -27.28 3.35 21.68
C ASP A 32 -28.69 2.75 21.48
N THR A 33 -29.50 3.37 20.63
CA THR A 33 -30.85 2.91 20.30
C THR A 33 -30.86 2.04 19.04
N ILE A 34 -31.70 1.00 19.02
CA ILE A 34 -31.99 0.24 17.81
C ILE A 34 -33.18 0.86 17.11
N ILE A 35 -33.02 1.19 15.83
CA ILE A 35 -34.03 1.90 15.04
C ILE A 35 -34.37 1.14 13.75
N LYS A 36 -35.60 1.31 13.28
CA LYS A 36 -36.05 0.86 11.95
C LYS A 36 -37.02 1.85 11.32
N GLY A 37 -37.18 1.77 10.00
CA GLY A 37 -38.17 2.57 9.26
C GLY A 37 -39.54 1.91 9.30
N GLU A 38 -40.60 2.69 9.12
CA GLU A 38 -41.97 2.18 9.03
C GLU A 38 -42.16 1.25 7.82
N SER A 39 -41.55 1.56 6.67
CA SER A 39 -41.64 0.71 5.47
C SER A 39 -40.45 -0.24 5.28
N GLN A 40 -39.42 -0.15 6.13
CA GLN A 40 -38.16 -0.86 5.96
C GLN A 40 -37.97 -1.97 7.01
N SER A 41 -37.55 -3.16 6.55
CA SER A 41 -37.28 -4.30 7.44
C SER A 41 -35.84 -4.33 7.99
N THR A 42 -34.95 -3.47 7.50
CA THR A 42 -33.56 -3.40 7.97
C THR A 42 -33.49 -2.71 9.32
N LEU A 43 -32.86 -3.36 10.29
CA LEU A 43 -32.57 -2.77 11.59
C LEU A 43 -31.26 -1.99 11.52
N TYR A 44 -31.19 -0.88 12.26
CA TYR A 44 -30.00 -0.08 12.41
C TYR A 44 -29.68 0.16 13.89
N TYR A 45 -28.40 0.22 14.20
CA TYR A 45 -27.92 0.76 15.47
C TYR A 45 -27.61 2.25 15.31
N TYR A 46 -28.22 3.10 16.12
CA TYR A 46 -27.94 4.53 16.18
C TYR A 46 -26.84 4.80 17.20
N ALA A 47 -25.68 5.21 16.70
CA ALA A 47 -24.49 5.40 17.51
C ALA A 47 -24.37 6.83 18.05
N ALA A 48 -23.54 7.01 19.08
CA ALA A 48 -23.25 8.32 19.67
C ALA A 48 -22.59 9.31 18.69
N ASP A 49 -22.05 8.84 17.56
CA ASP A 49 -21.51 9.68 16.50
C ASP A 49 -22.61 10.29 15.59
N GLY A 50 -23.88 10.01 15.88
CA GLY A 50 -25.03 10.51 15.14
C GLY A 50 -25.32 9.77 13.84
N LYS A 51 -24.67 8.61 13.59
CA LYS A 51 -24.90 7.78 12.41
C LYS A 51 -25.65 6.50 12.73
N ARG A 52 -26.24 5.90 11.69
CA ARG A 52 -26.91 4.60 11.75
C ARG A 52 -26.06 3.52 11.08
N TYR A 53 -25.89 2.38 11.76
CA TYR A 53 -25.11 1.23 11.30
C TYR A 53 -26.06 0.07 11.02
N ALA A 54 -26.03 -0.48 9.81
CA ALA A 54 -26.99 -1.51 9.41
C ALA A 54 -26.64 -2.87 10.03
N PHE A 55 -27.65 -3.57 10.56
CA PHE A 55 -27.54 -4.99 10.84
C PHE A 55 -27.66 -5.77 9.52
N PRO A 56 -26.61 -6.51 9.10
CA PRO A 56 -26.61 -7.17 7.79
C PRO A 56 -27.59 -8.34 7.70
N ASN A 57 -27.89 -8.97 8.84
CA ASN A 57 -28.87 -10.03 8.98
C ASN A 57 -29.33 -10.16 10.44
N ASP A 58 -30.35 -10.98 10.65
CA ASP A 58 -30.92 -11.32 11.96
C ASP A 58 -29.90 -11.98 12.90
N LYS A 59 -28.99 -12.82 12.39
CA LYS A 59 -27.99 -13.50 13.22
C LYS A 59 -26.97 -12.53 13.84
N VAL A 60 -26.56 -11.49 13.12
CA VAL A 60 -25.74 -10.40 13.68
C VAL A 60 -26.52 -9.70 14.78
N TYR A 61 -27.79 -9.38 14.56
CA TYR A 61 -28.64 -8.75 15.58
C TYR A 61 -28.76 -9.62 16.84
N PHE A 62 -29.09 -10.90 16.68
CA PHE A 62 -29.24 -11.83 17.81
C PHE A 62 -27.93 -12.21 18.51
N SER A 63 -26.78 -11.84 17.94
CA SER A 63 -25.52 -11.91 18.68
C SER A 63 -25.43 -10.81 19.77
N TRP A 64 -26.19 -9.72 19.64
CA TRP A 64 -26.23 -8.59 20.57
C TRP A 64 -27.51 -8.51 21.41
N PHE A 65 -28.65 -8.87 20.84
CA PHE A 65 -29.98 -8.73 21.46
C PHE A 65 -30.70 -10.08 21.53
N THR A 66 -31.63 -10.21 22.47
CA THR A 66 -32.36 -11.49 22.67
C THR A 66 -33.72 -11.51 21.97
N ASN A 67 -34.29 -10.34 21.72
CA ASN A 67 -35.58 -10.13 21.08
C ASN A 67 -35.59 -8.71 20.44
N PHE A 68 -36.74 -8.27 19.92
CA PHE A 68 -36.90 -6.97 19.27
C PHE A 68 -37.59 -5.92 20.16
N ASP A 69 -37.67 -6.14 21.48
CA ASP A 69 -38.46 -5.29 22.38
C ASP A 69 -37.91 -3.85 22.46
N ASP A 70 -36.61 -3.69 22.24
CA ASP A 70 -35.89 -2.41 22.29
C ASP A 70 -35.82 -1.69 20.92
N VAL A 71 -36.51 -2.19 19.89
CA VAL A 71 -36.51 -1.58 18.56
C VAL A 71 -37.49 -0.41 18.50
N VAL A 72 -36.96 0.78 18.25
CA VAL A 72 -37.73 2.00 18.04
C VAL A 72 -38.05 2.17 16.55
N GLU A 73 -39.33 2.36 16.23
CA GLU A 73 -39.78 2.64 14.88
C GLU A 73 -39.78 4.16 14.63
N LEU A 74 -39.18 4.57 13.52
CA LEU A 74 -39.12 5.95 13.04
C LEU A 74 -39.82 6.05 11.69
N SER A 75 -40.38 7.22 11.37
CA SER A 75 -40.81 7.48 9.99
C SER A 75 -39.63 7.36 9.03
N ASP A 76 -39.88 6.97 7.78
CA ASP A 76 -38.81 6.81 6.80
C ASP A 76 -38.10 8.15 6.52
N GLU A 77 -38.81 9.27 6.63
CA GLU A 77 -38.26 10.61 6.54
C GLU A 77 -37.29 10.94 7.67
N GLU A 78 -37.65 10.64 8.93
CA GLU A 78 -36.78 10.82 10.10
C GLU A 78 -35.56 9.93 10.02
N LEU A 79 -35.76 8.65 9.65
CA LEU A 79 -34.69 7.70 9.46
C LEU A 79 -33.72 8.23 8.41
N ALA A 80 -34.20 8.70 7.24
CA ALA A 80 -33.39 9.23 6.14
C ALA A 80 -32.52 10.45 6.51
N GLN A 81 -32.86 11.21 7.55
CA GLN A 81 -32.01 12.30 8.06
C GLN A 81 -30.77 11.81 8.81
N ILE A 82 -30.72 10.54 9.20
CA ILE A 82 -29.59 9.94 9.93
C ILE A 82 -28.58 9.35 8.93
N PRO A 83 -27.34 9.87 8.85
CA PRO A 83 -26.33 9.38 7.90
C PRO A 83 -25.91 7.92 8.17
N LEU A 84 -25.52 7.19 7.12
CA LEU A 84 -25.01 5.82 7.25
C LEU A 84 -23.57 5.79 7.78
N GLY A 85 -23.32 4.95 8.78
CA GLY A 85 -22.01 4.76 9.41
C GLY A 85 -21.26 3.49 8.98
N GLY A 86 -21.96 2.50 8.42
CA GLY A 86 -21.40 1.22 8.02
C GLY A 86 -22.31 0.05 8.40
N VAL A 87 -21.70 -1.10 8.68
CA VAL A 87 -22.38 -2.33 9.10
C VAL A 87 -22.00 -2.71 10.53
N VAL A 88 -22.92 -3.36 11.25
CA VAL A 88 -22.65 -3.97 12.55
C VAL A 88 -22.02 -5.35 12.33
N HIS A 89 -21.01 -5.68 13.15
CA HIS A 89 -20.37 -7.00 13.17
C HIS A 89 -20.96 -7.91 14.25
N TYR A 90 -20.68 -9.21 14.19
CA TYR A 90 -21.04 -10.14 15.27
C TYR A 90 -20.47 -9.69 16.61
N ARG A 91 -21.22 -9.94 17.69
CA ARG A 91 -20.78 -9.61 19.03
C ARG A 91 -19.52 -10.40 19.41
N PRO A 92 -18.45 -9.73 19.86
CA PRO A 92 -17.23 -10.39 20.30
C PRO A 92 -17.48 -11.44 21.39
N GLY A 93 -16.82 -12.59 21.28
CA GLY A 93 -16.87 -13.64 22.30
C GLY A 93 -18.15 -14.48 22.38
N VAL A 94 -19.16 -14.21 21.53
CA VAL A 94 -20.46 -14.94 21.60
C VAL A 94 -20.54 -16.09 20.60
N LEU A 95 -20.31 -15.81 19.31
CA LEU A 95 -20.39 -16.78 18.21
C LEU A 95 -19.06 -16.87 17.47
N LEU A 96 -18.91 -17.97 16.72
CA LEU A 96 -17.81 -18.22 15.81
C LEU A 96 -18.29 -18.00 14.38
N VAL A 97 -17.42 -17.57 13.48
CA VAL A 97 -17.78 -17.36 12.07
C VAL A 97 -16.85 -18.10 11.12
N LYS A 98 -17.38 -18.52 9.98
CA LYS A 98 -16.59 -19.04 8.85
C LYS A 98 -17.21 -18.61 7.51
N ILE A 99 -16.48 -18.85 6.43
CA ILE A 99 -17.00 -18.73 5.05
C ILE A 99 -17.00 -20.10 4.39
N GLN A 100 -17.89 -20.33 3.43
CA GLN A 100 -18.00 -21.63 2.75
C GLN A 100 -16.73 -22.03 1.98
N THR A 101 -15.96 -21.05 1.52
CA THR A 101 -14.75 -21.27 0.71
C THR A 101 -13.48 -21.48 1.53
N ASP A 102 -13.55 -21.40 2.86
CA ASP A 102 -12.40 -21.58 3.76
C ASP A 102 -12.83 -22.43 4.97
N SER A 103 -12.11 -23.51 5.25
CA SER A 103 -12.43 -24.40 6.38
C SER A 103 -12.07 -23.82 7.75
N LYS A 104 -11.47 -22.63 7.80
CA LYS A 104 -11.12 -21.95 9.05
C LYS A 104 -12.34 -21.43 9.80
N VAL A 105 -12.34 -21.65 11.11
CA VAL A 105 -13.31 -21.09 12.05
C VAL A 105 -12.66 -19.96 12.84
N TYR A 106 -13.31 -18.81 12.89
CA TYR A 106 -12.79 -17.60 13.51
C TYR A 106 -13.58 -17.23 14.74
N ALA A 107 -12.88 -16.87 15.81
CA ALA A 107 -13.47 -16.14 16.91
C ALA A 107 -13.59 -14.66 16.54
N VAL A 108 -14.70 -14.04 16.93
CA VAL A 108 -14.90 -12.61 16.76
C VAL A 108 -14.34 -11.89 17.99
N SER A 109 -13.39 -11.00 17.76
CA SER A 109 -12.79 -10.14 18.79
C SER A 109 -13.27 -8.71 18.60
N ASN A 110 -13.02 -7.87 19.61
CA ASN A 110 -13.41 -6.47 19.62
C ASN A 110 -12.99 -5.72 18.34
N LYS A 111 -13.80 -4.74 17.93
CA LYS A 111 -13.63 -3.92 16.71
C LYS A 111 -13.66 -4.70 15.38
N GLY A 112 -14.40 -5.82 15.32
CA GLY A 112 -14.60 -6.57 14.08
C GLY A 112 -13.35 -7.31 13.60
N VAL A 113 -12.53 -7.79 14.54
CA VAL A 113 -11.33 -8.57 14.24
C VAL A 113 -11.66 -10.06 14.27
N LEU A 114 -11.38 -10.78 13.19
CA LEU A 114 -11.51 -12.24 13.13
C LEU A 114 -10.18 -12.89 13.43
N ARG A 115 -10.17 -13.77 14.43
CA ARG A 115 -8.98 -14.50 14.84
C ARG A 115 -9.20 -15.98 14.63
N TRP A 116 -8.40 -16.58 13.75
CA TRP A 116 -8.54 -17.98 13.39
C TRP A 116 -8.25 -18.87 14.60
N ILE A 117 -9.23 -19.68 15.01
CA ILE A 117 -9.02 -20.71 16.03
C ILE A 117 -8.33 -21.91 15.37
N LYS A 118 -7.08 -22.14 15.77
CA LYS A 118 -6.23 -23.13 15.11
C LYS A 118 -6.66 -24.57 15.29
N THR A 119 -7.31 -24.89 16.41
CA THR A 119 -7.67 -26.27 16.75
C THR A 119 -9.06 -26.35 17.35
N GLU A 120 -9.70 -27.51 17.16
CA GLU A 120 -10.98 -27.83 17.80
C GLU A 120 -10.88 -27.81 19.34
N ALA A 121 -9.73 -28.21 19.90
CA ALA A 121 -9.50 -28.19 21.34
C ALA A 121 -9.60 -26.76 21.92
N LEU A 122 -9.09 -25.76 21.20
CA LEU A 122 -9.22 -24.36 21.58
C LEU A 122 -10.67 -23.89 21.47
N ALA A 123 -11.37 -24.28 20.40
CA ALA A 123 -12.80 -23.95 20.25
C ALA A 123 -13.63 -24.55 21.41
N ARG A 124 -13.38 -25.81 21.78
CA ARG A 124 -13.99 -26.46 22.95
C ARG A 124 -13.62 -25.77 24.26
N ALA A 125 -12.37 -25.33 24.41
CA ALA A 125 -11.91 -24.66 25.62
C ALA A 125 -12.64 -23.32 25.86
N PHE A 126 -12.86 -22.52 24.81
CA PHE A 126 -13.52 -21.21 24.92
C PHE A 126 -15.06 -21.30 24.90
N TYR A 127 -15.60 -22.24 24.12
CA TYR A 127 -17.02 -22.28 23.77
C TYR A 127 -17.75 -23.55 24.21
N GLY A 128 -17.05 -24.50 24.83
CA GLY A 128 -17.59 -25.77 25.29
C GLY A 128 -17.68 -26.84 24.20
N ASP A 129 -18.06 -28.06 24.57
CA ASP A 129 -18.10 -29.21 23.64
C ASP A 129 -19.05 -29.04 22.45
N ASN A 130 -20.05 -28.17 22.59
CA ASN A 130 -21.01 -27.84 21.55
C ASN A 130 -20.59 -26.63 20.68
N TRP A 131 -19.32 -26.21 20.73
CA TRP A 131 -18.81 -25.05 19.98
C TRP A 131 -19.16 -25.07 18.49
N ALA A 132 -19.23 -26.25 17.87
CA ALA A 132 -19.55 -26.39 16.45
C ALA A 132 -20.96 -25.86 16.11
N HIS A 133 -21.90 -25.92 17.06
CA HIS A 133 -23.24 -25.34 16.91
C HIS A 133 -23.25 -23.82 17.06
N LEU A 134 -22.17 -23.23 17.55
CA LEU A 134 -21.98 -21.78 17.66
C LEU A 134 -21.24 -21.21 16.44
N VAL A 135 -20.89 -22.04 15.46
CA VAL A 135 -20.26 -21.62 14.21
C VAL A 135 -21.32 -21.23 13.21
N ASP A 136 -21.23 -19.99 12.74
CA ASP A 136 -22.12 -19.47 11.73
C ASP A 136 -21.40 -19.18 10.41
N ASP A 137 -22.10 -19.48 9.33
CA ASP A 137 -21.61 -19.28 7.96
C ASP A 137 -21.99 -17.89 7.46
N ILE A 138 -20.99 -17.08 7.13
CA ILE A 138 -21.21 -15.75 6.58
C ILE A 138 -20.83 -15.66 5.10
N PRO A 139 -21.55 -14.87 4.28
CA PRO A 139 -21.15 -14.62 2.90
C PRO A 139 -19.77 -13.98 2.80
N ALA A 140 -18.98 -14.32 1.78
CA ALA A 140 -17.64 -13.75 1.58
C ALA A 140 -17.65 -12.22 1.43
N SER A 141 -18.72 -11.66 0.84
CA SER A 141 -18.93 -10.21 0.76
C SER A 141 -19.06 -9.56 2.13
N PHE A 142 -19.66 -10.25 3.11
CA PHE A 142 -19.76 -9.77 4.48
C PHE A 142 -18.46 -9.99 5.26
N PHE A 143 -17.78 -11.12 5.02
CA PHE A 143 -16.46 -11.42 5.60
C PHE A 143 -15.41 -10.34 5.26
N ALA A 144 -15.48 -9.72 4.08
CA ALA A 144 -14.60 -8.63 3.66
C ALA A 144 -14.71 -7.34 4.52
N HIS A 145 -15.76 -7.20 5.33
CA HIS A 145 -15.90 -6.08 6.28
C HIS A 145 -15.18 -6.31 7.61
N TYR A 146 -14.56 -7.48 7.83
CA TYR A 146 -13.77 -7.79 9.01
C TYR A 146 -12.27 -7.60 8.75
N VAL A 147 -11.52 -7.37 9.82
CA VAL A 147 -10.05 -7.38 9.80
C VAL A 147 -9.54 -8.72 10.28
N ILE A 148 -8.62 -9.36 9.55
CA ILE A 148 -8.00 -10.62 10.00
C ILE A 148 -6.90 -10.30 11.01
N GLY A 149 -7.08 -10.77 12.24
CA GLY A 149 -6.13 -10.62 13.35
C GLY A 149 -5.20 -11.82 13.49
N LEU A 150 -4.32 -11.75 14.49
CA LEU A 150 -3.44 -12.87 14.83
C LEU A 150 -4.27 -14.12 15.17
N PRO A 151 -3.86 -15.30 14.70
CA PRO A 151 -4.56 -16.54 15.01
C PRO A 151 -4.53 -16.82 16.52
N ILE A 152 -5.53 -17.54 16.99
CA ILE A 152 -5.62 -18.06 18.35
C ILE A 152 -4.94 -19.41 18.34
N MET A 153 -3.74 -19.44 18.91
CA MET A 153 -2.87 -20.62 18.94
C MET A 153 -2.89 -21.28 20.32
N LEU A 154 -3.22 -20.52 21.37
CA LEU A 154 -3.34 -20.98 22.75
C LEU A 154 -4.59 -20.46 23.47
N ILE A 155 -4.91 -21.06 24.62
CA ILE A 155 -5.99 -20.61 25.52
C ILE A 155 -5.76 -19.17 25.99
N ALA A 156 -4.51 -18.75 26.26
CA ALA A 156 -4.21 -17.40 26.73
C ALA A 156 -4.38 -16.31 25.65
N ASP A 157 -4.40 -16.68 24.37
CA ASP A 157 -4.48 -15.71 23.27
C ASP A 157 -5.88 -15.07 23.17
N TYR A 158 -6.89 -15.71 23.77
CA TYR A 158 -8.28 -15.33 23.61
C TYR A 158 -9.09 -15.74 24.85
N ASP A 159 -9.87 -14.80 25.37
CA ASP A 159 -10.83 -15.08 26.41
C ASP A 159 -12.19 -14.59 25.94
N ALA A 160 -13.07 -15.53 25.61
CA ALA A 160 -14.40 -15.23 25.11
C ALA A 160 -15.24 -14.43 26.11
N ASP A 161 -15.05 -14.60 27.42
CA ASP A 161 -15.77 -13.86 28.45
C ASP A 161 -15.19 -12.44 28.65
N SER A 162 -13.87 -12.29 28.48
CA SER A 162 -13.20 -10.99 28.40
C SER A 162 -13.65 -10.19 27.17
N GLU A 163 -13.77 -10.83 26.01
CA GLU A 163 -14.28 -10.19 24.79
C GLU A 163 -15.75 -9.77 24.95
N VAL A 164 -16.57 -10.61 25.59
CA VAL A 164 -17.97 -10.30 25.93
C VAL A 164 -18.06 -9.12 26.91
N SER A 165 -17.22 -9.08 27.94
CA SER A 165 -17.26 -8.03 28.97
C SER A 165 -16.67 -6.70 28.49
N SER A 166 -15.68 -6.73 27.60
CA SER A 166 -15.07 -5.55 26.98
C SER A 166 -15.86 -4.97 25.79
N ALA A 167 -16.92 -5.65 25.35
CA ALA A 167 -17.86 -5.21 24.33
C ALA A 167 -19.27 -4.93 24.92
N PRO A 168 -19.43 -3.90 25.78
CA PRO A 168 -20.73 -3.56 26.36
C PRO A 168 -21.67 -2.84 25.39
N SER A 169 -21.17 -2.27 24.29
CA SER A 169 -21.95 -1.61 23.24
C SER A 169 -21.36 -1.87 21.86
N ILE A 170 -22.15 -1.58 20.81
CA ILE A 170 -21.74 -1.79 19.42
C ILE A 170 -20.63 -0.81 18.99
N THR A 171 -20.49 0.37 19.62
CA THR A 171 -19.50 1.39 19.19
C THR A 171 -18.36 1.79 20.13
N HIS A 172 -18.22 1.26 21.36
CA HIS A 172 -17.03 1.31 22.26
C HIS A 172 -17.48 1.52 23.71
N GLY A 173 -17.18 0.57 24.60
CA GLY A 173 -16.66 0.84 25.95
C GLY A 173 -17.51 1.53 27.02
N GLU A 174 -18.65 2.18 26.76
CA GLU A 174 -19.46 2.81 27.81
C GLU A 174 -20.96 2.55 27.64
N GLY A 175 -21.51 1.73 28.55
CA GLY A 175 -22.84 1.93 29.14
C GLY A 175 -24.11 1.62 28.33
N LEU A 176 -24.48 0.33 28.25
CA LEU A 176 -25.87 -0.06 28.53
C LEU A 176 -25.89 -0.83 29.86
N LYS A 177 -26.73 -0.40 30.80
CA LYS A 177 -26.96 -1.14 32.05
C LYS A 177 -27.63 -2.46 31.70
N LEU A 178 -26.96 -3.55 32.06
CA LEU A 178 -27.49 -4.91 32.11
C LEU A 178 -28.78 -4.99 32.96
N GLY A 179 -29.93 -4.72 32.37
CA GLY A 179 -31.18 -5.36 32.72
C GLY A 179 -31.61 -6.08 31.45
N HIS A 180 -31.32 -7.36 31.25
CA HIS A 180 -32.16 -8.44 31.75
C HIS A 180 -31.45 -9.81 31.66
N LEU A 181 -30.22 -9.93 32.18
CA LEU A 181 -29.61 -11.24 32.41
C LEU A 181 -29.44 -11.49 33.91
N LYS A 182 -30.51 -11.96 34.57
CA LYS A 182 -30.33 -12.74 35.80
C LYS A 182 -29.66 -14.05 35.40
N ARG A 183 -28.34 -14.13 35.53
CA ARG A 183 -27.61 -15.41 35.53
C ARG A 183 -27.65 -15.95 36.95
N GLY A 184 -28.38 -17.05 37.16
CA GLY A 184 -28.33 -17.82 38.41
C GLY A 184 -26.95 -18.44 38.57
N SER A 185 -26.45 -18.47 39.79
CA SER A 185 -25.07 -18.81 40.17
C SER A 185 -24.75 -20.31 40.10
N ASP A 186 -25.19 -21.04 39.07
CA ASP A 186 -24.97 -22.51 39.03
C ASP A 186 -24.91 -23.12 37.61
N THR A 187 -24.34 -22.41 36.65
CA THR A 187 -24.06 -22.96 35.30
C THR A 187 -22.73 -22.46 34.77
N ASP A 188 -21.62 -22.88 35.36
CA ASP A 188 -20.32 -22.74 34.72
C ASP A 188 -20.23 -23.75 33.56
N LYS A 189 -20.13 -23.21 32.33
CA LYS A 189 -19.86 -23.87 31.04
C LYS A 189 -21.03 -24.38 30.18
N CYS A 190 -22.27 -23.95 30.41
CA CYS A 190 -23.34 -24.10 29.41
C CYS A 190 -23.73 -22.73 28.82
N ARG A 191 -23.17 -22.36 27.66
CA ARG A 191 -23.58 -21.19 26.86
C ARG A 191 -24.89 -21.50 26.12
N ALA A 192 -26.01 -21.54 26.85
CA ALA A 192 -27.32 -21.69 26.24
C ALA A 192 -27.76 -20.38 25.57
N ILE A 193 -27.96 -20.41 24.26
CA ILE A 193 -28.70 -19.38 23.52
C ILE A 193 -30.20 -19.63 23.78
N PRO A 194 -31.03 -18.64 24.16
CA PRO A 194 -32.47 -18.83 24.24
C PRO A 194 -33.04 -19.20 22.85
N ALA A 195 -33.95 -20.17 22.80
CA ALA A 195 -34.60 -20.58 21.56
C ALA A 195 -35.36 -19.40 20.94
N VAL A 196 -35.13 -19.14 19.65
CA VAL A 196 -35.92 -18.19 18.86
C VAL A 196 -37.39 -18.66 18.87
N PRO A 197 -38.37 -17.83 19.29
CA PRO A 197 -39.77 -18.18 19.15
C PRO A 197 -40.08 -18.33 17.67
N ALA A 198 -40.63 -19.49 17.28
CA ALA A 198 -41.16 -19.66 15.94
C ALA A 198 -42.35 -18.73 15.75
N HIS A 199 -42.16 -17.60 15.06
CA HIS A 199 -43.27 -16.90 14.43
C HIS A 199 -43.12 -17.00 12.91
N LYS A 200 -43.81 -17.98 12.33
CA LYS A 200 -44.32 -17.86 10.96
C LYS A 200 -45.82 -17.70 11.02
N ILE A 201 -46.33 -16.64 10.40
CA ILE A 201 -47.51 -16.81 9.56
C ILE A 201 -47.08 -17.75 8.43
N GLY A 202 -47.55 -19.00 8.51
CA GLY A 202 -47.66 -19.98 7.43
C GLY A 202 -46.37 -20.39 6.69
N GLN A 203 -45.70 -21.44 7.17
CA GLN A 203 -45.17 -22.55 6.35
C GLN A 203 -44.43 -23.57 7.24
N LYS A 204 -44.94 -24.81 7.30
CA LYS A 204 -44.36 -25.96 8.01
C LYS A 204 -43.03 -26.38 7.36
N GLY A 205 -41.93 -26.16 8.06
CA GLY A 205 -40.66 -26.90 7.93
C GLY A 205 -40.26 -27.44 9.31
N PRO A 206 -39.42 -28.48 9.41
CA PRO A 206 -39.10 -29.12 10.68
C PRO A 206 -38.41 -28.13 11.63
N ALA A 207 -38.93 -28.01 12.84
CA ALA A 207 -38.28 -27.31 13.93
C ALA A 207 -36.94 -28.00 14.22
N THR A 208 -35.85 -27.23 14.23
CA THR A 208 -34.55 -27.69 14.71
C THR A 208 -34.72 -28.13 16.17
N PRO A 209 -34.33 -29.37 16.55
CA PRO A 209 -34.65 -29.89 17.88
C PRO A 209 -33.91 -29.10 18.95
N ALA A 210 -34.66 -28.65 19.97
CA ALA A 210 -34.10 -28.24 21.25
C ALA A 210 -33.40 -29.46 21.88
N VAL A 211 -32.13 -29.34 22.22
CA VAL A 211 -31.45 -30.35 23.04
C VAL A 211 -32.05 -30.27 24.45
N PRO A 212 -32.70 -31.32 24.97
CA PRO A 212 -33.24 -31.32 26.32
C PRO A 212 -32.10 -31.36 27.35
N ALA A 213 -32.22 -30.57 28.41
CA ALA A 213 -31.32 -30.58 29.58
C ALA A 213 -31.49 -31.86 30.40
N ARG A 214 -30.99 -33.00 29.88
CA ARG A 214 -30.92 -34.24 30.63
C ARG A 214 -29.70 -35.01 30.15
N ASP A 215 -28.59 -34.82 30.87
CA ASP A 215 -27.45 -35.74 31.05
C ASP A 215 -26.29 -35.12 31.88
N CYS A 216 -26.48 -33.96 32.53
CA CYS A 216 -25.50 -33.39 33.48
C CYS A 216 -25.82 -33.77 34.95
N ALA A 217 -25.71 -35.05 35.28
CA ALA A 217 -25.60 -35.48 36.67
C ALA A 217 -24.47 -36.51 36.78
N ARG A 218 -23.33 -36.12 37.37
CA ARG A 218 -22.34 -37.08 37.88
C ARG A 218 -22.54 -37.17 39.40
N GLU A 219 -22.63 -38.41 39.84
CA GLU A 219 -22.84 -38.84 41.22
C GLU A 219 -21.86 -38.16 42.18
N LYS A 220 -22.42 -37.68 43.28
CA LYS A 220 -21.70 -37.30 44.49
C LYS A 220 -21.40 -38.60 45.24
N HIS A 221 -20.13 -38.93 45.41
CA HIS A 221 -19.70 -39.84 46.47
C HIS A 221 -18.73 -39.04 47.34
N ASP A 222 -19.17 -38.78 48.57
CA ASP A 222 -18.35 -38.34 49.69
C ASP A 222 -17.51 -39.55 50.19
N ASP A 223 -16.50 -39.27 51.03
CA ASP A 223 -15.53 -40.15 51.74
C ASP A 223 -14.17 -40.26 50.99
N ASP A 224 -12.97 -40.02 51.52
CA ASP A 224 -12.42 -39.89 52.88
C ASP A 224 -11.09 -39.09 52.81
N ASP A 225 -10.60 -38.65 53.97
CA ASP A 225 -9.25 -38.09 54.19
C ASP A 225 -8.15 -39.08 53.73
N ASP A 226 -7.34 -38.73 52.72
CA ASP A 226 -6.00 -39.28 52.52
C ASP A 226 -5.06 -38.11 52.20
N GLU A 227 -3.93 -38.05 52.91
CA GLU A 227 -2.82 -37.14 52.59
C GLU A 227 -2.32 -37.52 51.18
N ASP A 228 -2.57 -36.65 50.18
CA ASP A 228 -2.14 -36.78 48.78
C ASP A 228 -0.60 -36.93 48.72
N ASP A 229 -0.12 -38.17 48.78
CA ASP A 229 1.23 -38.62 48.39
C ASP A 229 1.17 -39.20 46.95
N ASP A 230 0.39 -38.56 46.09
CA ASP A 230 0.24 -38.96 44.69
C ASP A 230 1.39 -38.37 43.85
N GLU A 231 2.05 -39.21 43.07
CA GLU A 231 3.21 -38.84 42.25
C GLU A 231 2.83 -37.81 41.16
N LEU A 232 3.43 -36.61 41.20
CA LEU A 232 3.26 -35.57 40.18
C LEU A 232 3.47 -36.12 38.75
N THR A 233 2.49 -35.96 37.86
CA THR A 233 2.60 -36.39 36.45
C THR A 233 2.58 -35.22 35.46
N ILE A 234 3.35 -35.34 34.38
CA ILE A 234 3.36 -34.38 33.26
C ILE A 234 2.67 -35.00 32.05
N SER A 235 1.72 -34.28 31.47
CA SER A 235 0.99 -34.72 30.27
C SER A 235 0.88 -33.62 29.21
N SER A 236 0.48 -34.01 28.00
CA SER A 236 0.09 -33.08 26.92
C SER A 236 1.16 -32.03 26.58
N ILE A 237 2.42 -32.44 26.53
CA ILE A 237 3.54 -31.56 26.13
C ILE A 237 3.41 -31.24 24.64
N ASN A 238 3.26 -29.95 24.30
CA ASN A 238 3.14 -29.44 22.95
C ASN A 238 4.14 -28.30 22.71
N VAL A 239 4.68 -28.22 21.48
CA VAL A 239 5.53 -27.10 21.04
C VAL A 239 5.01 -26.52 19.74
N THR A 240 4.88 -25.20 19.71
CA THR A 240 4.64 -24.45 18.47
C THR A 240 5.83 -23.53 18.21
N SER A 241 6.43 -23.62 17.04
CA SER A 241 7.63 -22.83 16.68
C SER A 241 7.32 -21.80 15.60
N SER A 242 8.05 -20.69 15.66
CA SER A 242 8.14 -19.68 14.60
C SER A 242 9.54 -19.73 13.96
N THR A 243 9.94 -18.70 13.24
CA THR A 243 11.31 -18.58 12.70
C THR A 243 12.36 -18.29 13.78
N SER A 244 12.01 -17.69 14.92
CA SER A 244 12.97 -17.29 15.95
C SER A 244 12.51 -17.49 17.40
N THR A 245 11.35 -18.08 17.58
CA THR A 245 10.76 -18.37 18.89
C THR A 245 10.11 -19.75 18.89
N ALA A 246 9.86 -20.31 20.06
CA ALA A 246 9.02 -21.48 20.23
C ALA A 246 8.27 -21.41 21.55
N MET A 247 7.02 -21.84 21.56
CA MET A 247 6.18 -21.86 22.75
C MET A 247 5.94 -23.29 23.18
N VAL A 248 6.45 -23.64 24.36
CA VAL A 248 6.35 -24.97 24.97
C VAL A 248 5.25 -24.94 26.02
N THR A 249 4.33 -25.89 25.94
CA THR A 249 3.18 -26.00 26.86
C THR A 249 3.00 -27.42 27.35
N TRP A 250 2.51 -27.61 28.57
CA TRP A 250 2.17 -28.92 29.15
C TRP A 250 1.18 -28.75 30.31
N PHE A 251 0.64 -29.88 30.77
CA PHE A 251 -0.21 -29.97 31.95
C PHE A 251 0.42 -30.83 33.03
N THR A 252 0.05 -30.54 34.27
CA THR A 252 0.24 -31.40 35.44
C THR A 252 -1.12 -31.79 36.02
N ASP A 253 -1.20 -32.96 36.63
CA ASP A 253 -2.38 -33.45 37.34
C ASP A 253 -2.70 -32.64 38.61
N GLU A 254 -1.68 -32.03 39.22
CA GLU A 254 -1.79 -31.11 40.35
C GLU A 254 -1.09 -29.76 40.11
N LYS A 255 -1.15 -28.82 41.06
CA LYS A 255 -0.54 -27.49 40.87
C LYS A 255 0.97 -27.60 41.07
N ALA A 256 1.74 -27.24 40.05
CA ALA A 256 3.18 -27.29 40.12
C ALA A 256 3.83 -26.02 39.55
N THR A 257 5.12 -25.86 39.84
CA THR A 257 6.02 -24.93 39.16
C THR A 257 6.39 -25.49 37.78
N GLY A 258 7.01 -24.67 36.91
CA GLY A 258 7.40 -25.13 35.58
C GLY A 258 8.76 -24.64 35.15
N LYS A 259 9.48 -25.48 34.42
CA LYS A 259 10.81 -25.20 33.87
C LYS A 259 10.98 -25.89 32.53
N VAL A 260 11.53 -25.18 31.56
CA VAL A 260 11.97 -25.71 30.26
C VAL A 260 13.48 -25.57 30.17
N THR A 261 14.16 -26.67 29.85
CA THR A 261 15.59 -26.68 29.52
C THR A 261 15.74 -27.02 28.03
N TYR A 262 16.55 -26.28 27.27
CA TYR A 262 16.69 -26.47 25.83
C TYR A 262 18.09 -26.16 25.28
N ASN A 263 18.46 -26.78 24.15
CA ASN A 263 19.72 -26.56 23.42
C ASN A 263 19.57 -26.98 21.94
N SER A 264 20.43 -26.47 21.04
CA SER A 264 20.49 -26.90 19.64
C SER A 264 21.21 -28.25 19.44
N VAL A 265 21.74 -28.82 20.53
CA VAL A 265 22.33 -30.17 20.61
C VAL A 265 21.60 -30.93 21.72
N SER A 266 21.56 -32.26 21.68
CA SER A 266 20.94 -33.08 22.75
C SER A 266 21.50 -32.72 24.14
N LEU A 267 20.62 -32.54 25.11
CA LEU A 267 20.89 -31.92 26.41
C LEU A 267 21.95 -32.67 27.21
N GLY A 268 22.04 -34.00 27.05
CA GLY A 268 23.02 -34.86 27.73
C GLY A 268 24.40 -34.90 27.06
N THR A 269 24.54 -34.39 25.83
CA THR A 269 25.79 -34.41 25.04
C THR A 269 26.31 -33.02 24.67
N ALA A 270 25.52 -31.98 24.94
CA ALA A 270 25.89 -30.60 24.70
C ALA A 270 27.14 -30.22 25.51
N THR A 271 28.16 -29.70 24.82
CA THR A 271 29.34 -29.10 25.45
C THR A 271 29.10 -27.63 25.82
N SER A 272 28.07 -27.01 25.24
CA SER A 272 27.57 -25.67 25.58
C SER A 272 26.58 -25.73 26.73
N THR A 273 26.49 -24.64 27.50
CA THR A 273 25.52 -24.53 28.60
C THR A 273 24.09 -24.56 28.08
N ASN A 274 23.28 -25.49 28.60
CA ASN A 274 21.86 -25.59 28.31
C ASN A 274 21.14 -24.30 28.74
N GLN A 275 20.24 -23.82 27.89
CA GLN A 275 19.41 -22.65 28.20
C GLN A 275 18.21 -23.09 29.03
N MET A 276 17.73 -22.22 29.92
CA MET A 276 16.59 -22.54 30.79
C MET A 276 15.65 -21.34 30.98
N VAL A 277 14.35 -21.62 31.02
CA VAL A 277 13.29 -20.68 31.40
C VAL A 277 12.42 -21.36 32.44
N SER A 278 12.17 -20.70 33.58
CA SER A 278 11.41 -21.28 34.70
C SER A 278 10.48 -20.26 35.34
N SER A 279 9.41 -20.74 35.97
CA SER A 279 8.46 -19.98 36.78
C SER A 279 8.17 -20.72 38.08
N SER A 280 8.12 -19.99 39.19
CA SER A 280 7.76 -20.51 40.52
C SER A 280 6.26 -20.44 40.81
N SER A 281 5.42 -20.10 39.82
CA SER A 281 3.97 -20.06 40.00
C SER A 281 3.38 -21.46 39.97
N LEU A 282 2.55 -21.79 40.97
CA LEU A 282 1.87 -23.08 41.10
C LEU A 282 0.57 -23.11 40.27
N VAL A 283 0.60 -23.79 39.12
CA VAL A 283 -0.52 -23.91 38.15
C VAL A 283 -0.59 -25.33 37.57
N LYS A 284 -1.73 -25.73 37.00
CA LYS A 284 -1.87 -27.03 36.29
C LYS A 284 -1.57 -26.96 34.79
N PHE A 285 -1.45 -25.76 34.23
CA PHE A 285 -1.14 -25.53 32.82
C PHE A 285 0.04 -24.57 32.70
N HIS A 286 1.08 -25.02 32.01
CA HIS A 286 2.33 -24.29 31.87
C HIS A 286 2.51 -23.83 30.43
N SER A 287 3.04 -22.61 30.26
CA SER A 287 3.34 -22.03 28.96
C SER A 287 4.61 -21.19 29.02
N PHE A 288 5.61 -21.57 28.24
CA PHE A 288 6.92 -20.93 28.21
C PHE A 288 7.30 -20.53 26.78
N LEU A 289 7.57 -19.24 26.59
CA LEU A 289 8.08 -18.71 25.33
C LEU A 289 9.62 -18.74 25.33
N LEU A 290 10.18 -19.52 24.43
CA LEU A 290 11.60 -19.53 24.08
C LEU A 290 11.84 -18.49 22.99
N THR A 291 12.84 -17.63 23.19
CA THR A 291 13.17 -16.53 22.25
C THR A 291 14.62 -16.60 21.80
N GLY A 292 14.95 -15.92 20.71
CA GLY A 292 16.33 -15.85 20.20
C GLY A 292 16.81 -17.15 19.57
N LEU A 293 15.89 -17.95 19.05
CA LEU A 293 16.19 -19.18 18.34
C LEU A 293 16.63 -18.87 16.91
N SER A 294 17.51 -19.70 16.35
CA SER A 294 17.92 -19.61 14.95
C SER A 294 16.84 -20.19 14.04
N PRO A 295 16.53 -19.59 12.87
CA PRO A 295 15.60 -20.15 11.87
C PRO A 295 16.07 -21.49 11.31
N ALA A 296 15.12 -22.31 10.83
CA ALA A 296 15.38 -23.63 10.25
C ALA A 296 16.30 -24.55 11.09
N THR A 297 16.29 -24.39 12.41
CA THR A 297 17.20 -25.08 13.34
C THR A 297 16.41 -26.01 14.25
N GLN A 298 16.89 -27.24 14.41
CA GLN A 298 16.33 -28.20 15.36
C GLN A 298 16.87 -27.93 16.77
N TYR A 299 15.98 -27.99 17.75
CA TYR A 299 16.28 -27.85 19.18
C TYR A 299 15.80 -29.07 19.95
N TYR A 300 16.53 -29.41 20.99
CA TYR A 300 16.24 -30.43 22.00
C TYR A 300 15.77 -29.74 23.26
N TYR A 301 14.70 -30.25 23.88
CA TYR A 301 14.15 -29.68 25.11
C TYR A 301 13.61 -30.75 26.06
N GLN A 302 13.55 -30.39 27.34
CA GLN A 302 12.94 -31.17 28.41
C GLN A 302 12.15 -30.23 29.32
N VAL A 303 11.01 -30.69 29.82
CA VAL A 303 10.21 -29.96 30.81
C VAL A 303 10.30 -30.62 32.18
N GLU A 304 10.31 -29.80 33.22
CA GLU A 304 10.39 -30.20 34.63
C GLU A 304 9.36 -29.39 35.42
N SER A 305 8.65 -30.05 36.33
CA SER A 305 7.69 -29.44 37.24
C SER A 305 7.93 -29.92 38.68
N THR A 306 7.63 -29.06 39.64
CA THR A 306 7.72 -29.36 41.09
C THR A 306 6.48 -28.84 41.78
N ASP A 307 5.76 -29.68 42.51
CA ASP A 307 4.55 -29.33 43.26
C ASP A 307 4.85 -28.47 44.52
N GLU A 308 3.86 -28.28 45.39
CA GLU A 308 4.00 -27.51 46.63
C GLU A 308 4.76 -28.29 47.72
N ASP A 309 4.67 -29.61 47.71
CA ASP A 309 5.27 -30.52 48.70
C ASP A 309 6.71 -30.94 48.34
N GLY A 310 7.16 -30.60 47.13
CA GLY A 310 8.51 -30.79 46.62
C GLY A 310 8.71 -31.99 45.71
N ASN A 311 7.66 -32.71 45.34
CA ASN A 311 7.74 -33.81 44.37
C ASN A 311 8.03 -33.26 42.98
N THR A 312 8.89 -33.94 42.23
CA THR A 312 9.36 -33.48 40.92
C THR A 312 9.03 -34.45 39.81
N ALA A 313 8.52 -33.92 38.69
CA ALA A 313 8.29 -34.67 37.48
C ALA A 313 9.14 -34.11 36.33
N LYS A 314 9.67 -35.01 35.49
CA LYS A 314 10.46 -34.66 34.29
C LYS A 314 9.95 -35.39 33.07
N SER A 315 9.89 -34.69 31.95
CA SER A 315 9.63 -35.35 30.67
C SER A 315 10.86 -36.08 30.14
N GLU A 316 10.66 -36.99 29.20
CA GLU A 316 11.74 -37.39 28.29
C GLU A 316 12.23 -36.19 27.44
N GLU A 317 13.44 -36.31 26.89
CA GLU A 317 13.95 -35.35 25.91
C GLU A 317 13.13 -35.40 24.62
N LYS A 318 12.71 -34.23 24.14
CA LYS A 318 11.92 -34.06 22.91
C LYS A 318 12.59 -33.04 21.99
N THR A 319 12.13 -32.96 20.74
CA THR A 319 12.66 -32.01 19.76
C THR A 319 11.57 -31.16 19.11
N PHE A 320 11.96 -29.99 18.59
CA PHE A 320 11.18 -29.17 17.66
C PHE A 320 12.11 -28.47 16.67
N THR A 321 11.59 -28.02 15.54
CA THR A 321 12.36 -27.28 14.52
C THR A 321 11.71 -25.93 14.26
N THR A 322 12.48 -24.85 14.25
CA THR A 322 12.00 -23.51 13.87
C THR A 322 11.69 -23.44 12.37
N LEU A 323 10.78 -22.54 11.98
CA LEU A 323 10.43 -22.32 10.58
C LEU A 323 11.59 -21.63 9.83
N SER A 324 11.64 -21.81 8.51
CA SER A 324 12.57 -21.08 7.64
C SER A 324 12.14 -19.61 7.47
N SER A 325 13.09 -18.68 7.45
CA SER A 325 12.83 -17.28 7.08
C SER A 325 12.75 -17.14 5.56
N THR A 326 11.71 -16.48 5.04
CA THR A 326 11.50 -16.22 3.60
C THR A 326 11.77 -14.76 3.20
N THR A 327 12.47 -13.99 4.03
CA THR A 327 12.87 -12.62 3.65
C THR A 327 13.86 -12.70 2.50
N ASP A 328 13.48 -12.17 1.34
CA ASP A 328 14.44 -11.96 0.25
C ASP A 328 15.52 -10.99 0.73
N THR A 329 16.78 -11.42 0.62
CA THR A 329 17.95 -10.61 0.97
C THR A 329 18.83 -10.35 -0.26
N THR A 330 18.36 -10.74 -1.45
CA THR A 330 19.10 -10.59 -2.69
C THR A 330 18.68 -9.30 -3.39
N ALA A 331 19.65 -8.49 -3.80
CA ALA A 331 19.37 -7.26 -4.52
C ALA A 331 19.11 -7.53 -6.01
N PRO A 332 18.33 -6.67 -6.69
CA PRO A 332 18.08 -6.83 -8.11
C PRO A 332 19.37 -6.73 -8.91
N THR A 333 19.55 -7.62 -9.89
CA THR A 333 20.67 -7.55 -10.83
C THR A 333 20.36 -6.56 -11.95
N LEU A 334 21.18 -5.52 -12.08
CA LEU A 334 21.03 -4.50 -13.12
C LEU A 334 21.65 -4.95 -14.45
N SER A 335 20.98 -4.70 -15.57
CA SER A 335 21.47 -5.01 -16.93
C SER A 335 21.01 -3.99 -17.97
N ASN A 336 21.61 -4.03 -19.16
CA ASN A 336 21.26 -3.18 -20.32
C ASN A 336 21.22 -1.66 -20.04
N ILE A 337 22.09 -1.18 -19.16
CA ILE A 337 22.15 0.23 -18.77
C ILE A 337 22.69 1.06 -19.94
N THR A 338 21.85 1.93 -20.48
CA THR A 338 22.16 2.78 -21.63
C THR A 338 21.61 4.19 -21.43
N ALA A 339 22.26 5.18 -22.06
CA ALA A 339 21.79 6.56 -22.11
C ALA A 339 21.72 7.03 -23.57
N THR A 340 20.61 7.66 -23.94
CA THR A 340 20.39 8.24 -25.27
C THR A 340 20.36 9.76 -25.15
N PRO A 341 21.47 10.46 -25.44
CA PRO A 341 21.55 11.91 -25.29
C PRO A 341 20.87 12.67 -26.43
N ALA A 342 20.24 13.78 -26.07
CA ALA A 342 19.79 14.85 -26.95
C ALA A 342 20.57 16.14 -26.62
N ILE A 343 20.14 17.28 -27.15
CA ILE A 343 20.84 18.57 -26.95
C ILE A 343 20.79 19.02 -25.49
N THR A 344 19.61 18.96 -24.85
CA THR A 344 19.39 19.44 -23.46
C THR A 344 18.70 18.41 -22.57
N SER A 345 18.70 17.14 -22.98
CA SER A 345 18.09 16.03 -22.26
C SER A 345 18.81 14.72 -22.55
N ALA A 346 18.54 13.70 -21.76
CA ALA A 346 18.96 12.33 -22.05
C ALA A 346 17.99 11.33 -21.44
N THR A 347 17.62 10.28 -22.19
CA THR A 347 16.83 9.18 -21.63
C THR A 347 17.75 8.05 -21.19
N VAL A 348 17.65 7.65 -19.92
CA VAL A 348 18.42 6.55 -19.34
C VAL A 348 17.51 5.33 -19.20
N ASN A 349 17.92 4.19 -19.75
CA ASN A 349 17.16 2.94 -19.75
C ASN A 349 18.00 1.81 -19.13
N TRP A 350 17.36 0.91 -18.39
CA TRP A 350 17.99 -0.31 -17.86
C TRP A 350 16.94 -1.38 -17.53
N ASN A 351 17.41 -2.59 -17.22
CA ASN A 351 16.58 -3.71 -16.81
C ASN A 351 17.02 -4.27 -15.45
N THR A 352 16.08 -4.90 -14.76
CA THR A 352 16.31 -5.72 -13.57
C THR A 352 15.75 -7.13 -13.78
N ASN A 353 16.32 -8.12 -13.11
CA ASN A 353 15.82 -9.51 -13.10
C ASN A 353 14.55 -9.69 -12.26
N GLU A 354 14.15 -8.68 -11.49
CA GLU A 354 12.96 -8.66 -10.64
C GLU A 354 12.36 -7.25 -10.55
N ALA A 355 11.12 -7.12 -10.08
CA ALA A 355 10.44 -5.83 -10.04
C ALA A 355 11.07 -4.90 -8.97
N ALA A 356 11.55 -3.75 -9.42
CA ALA A 356 12.26 -2.81 -8.57
C ALA A 356 11.91 -1.34 -8.89
N THR A 357 12.26 -0.44 -7.99
CA THR A 357 12.15 1.01 -8.17
C THR A 357 13.19 1.54 -9.16
N SER A 358 12.99 2.77 -9.65
CA SER A 358 13.90 3.41 -10.61
C SER A 358 14.53 4.68 -10.02
N VAL A 359 15.86 4.79 -10.02
CA VAL A 359 16.57 6.02 -9.61
C VAL A 359 17.75 6.27 -10.54
N VAL A 360 17.91 7.50 -11.02
CA VAL A 360 19.13 7.97 -11.67
C VAL A 360 19.72 9.11 -10.84
N VAL A 361 21.00 9.01 -10.51
CA VAL A 361 21.79 10.10 -9.92
C VAL A 361 22.81 10.55 -10.96
N TYR A 362 22.93 11.85 -11.22
CA TYR A 362 23.77 12.37 -12.30
C TYR A 362 24.33 13.77 -12.00
N ALA A 363 25.47 14.10 -12.60
CA ALA A 363 26.13 15.40 -12.53
C ALA A 363 26.97 15.66 -13.78
N ASP A 364 27.36 16.91 -14.03
CA ASP A 364 28.33 17.31 -15.06
C ASP A 364 29.80 17.20 -14.58
N GLU A 365 29.99 16.67 -13.37
CA GLU A 365 31.28 16.31 -12.78
C GLU A 365 31.24 14.86 -12.29
N ASN A 366 32.40 14.30 -11.93
CA ASN A 366 32.46 12.96 -11.36
C ASN A 366 31.59 12.85 -10.10
N LEU A 367 30.73 11.81 -10.02
CA LEU A 367 29.75 11.69 -8.93
C LEU A 367 30.39 11.45 -7.56
N ALA A 368 31.59 10.87 -7.51
CA ALA A 368 32.28 10.65 -6.23
C ALA A 368 32.72 11.95 -5.56
N THR A 369 32.90 13.02 -6.34
CA THR A 369 33.38 14.33 -5.87
C THR A 369 32.39 15.47 -6.09
N SER A 370 31.30 15.23 -6.83
CA SER A 370 30.32 16.26 -7.17
C SER A 370 29.51 16.68 -5.95
N SER A 371 29.40 17.99 -5.75
CA SER A 371 28.48 18.61 -4.77
C SER A 371 27.14 19.04 -5.39
N THR A 372 27.01 18.90 -6.71
CA THR A 372 25.89 19.39 -7.54
C THR A 372 25.05 18.27 -8.13
N SER A 373 25.28 17.02 -7.70
CA SER A 373 24.55 15.86 -8.22
C SER A 373 23.04 16.01 -8.08
N GLN A 374 22.32 15.67 -9.13
CA GLN A 374 20.87 15.66 -9.21
C GLN A 374 20.35 14.23 -9.14
N THR A 375 19.11 14.07 -8.67
CA THR A 375 18.45 12.77 -8.59
C THR A 375 17.05 12.85 -9.18
N ILE A 376 16.71 11.87 -10.01
CA ILE A 376 15.34 11.62 -10.49
C ILE A 376 14.95 10.20 -10.12
N SER A 377 13.69 10.00 -9.74
CA SER A 377 13.21 8.69 -9.30
C SER A 377 11.77 8.40 -9.73
N ASN A 378 11.43 7.11 -9.75
CA ASN A 378 10.08 6.59 -9.91
C ASN A 378 9.92 5.37 -8.99
N SER A 379 8.90 5.40 -8.14
CA SER A 379 8.63 4.35 -7.14
C SER A 379 7.86 3.14 -7.68
N ALA A 380 7.42 3.16 -8.94
CA ALA A 380 6.78 2.00 -9.55
C ALA A 380 7.75 0.81 -9.61
N LEU A 381 7.29 -0.36 -9.18
CA LEU A 381 8.05 -1.60 -9.27
C LEU A 381 7.89 -2.21 -10.66
N VAL A 382 8.97 -2.15 -11.45
CA VAL A 382 9.02 -2.64 -12.83
C VAL A 382 10.34 -3.35 -13.09
N THR A 383 10.42 -4.10 -14.20
CA THR A 383 11.66 -4.77 -14.65
C THR A 383 12.33 -4.06 -15.84
N SER A 384 11.63 -3.08 -16.43
CA SER A 384 12.12 -2.25 -17.52
C SER A 384 11.96 -0.80 -17.12
N HIS A 385 13.09 -0.12 -16.95
CA HIS A 385 13.16 1.22 -16.39
C HIS A 385 13.51 2.22 -17.48
N SER A 386 12.89 3.40 -17.41
CA SER A 386 13.18 4.52 -18.29
C SER A 386 12.96 5.82 -17.52
N LEU A 387 13.99 6.66 -17.42
CA LEU A 387 13.90 8.00 -16.83
C LEU A 387 14.49 9.02 -17.80
N ASN A 388 13.79 10.14 -17.97
CA ASN A 388 14.21 11.24 -18.84
C ASN A 388 14.83 12.37 -18.02
N LEU A 389 16.11 12.65 -18.25
CA LEU A 389 16.86 13.76 -17.68
C LEU A 389 16.61 15.00 -18.53
N THR A 390 16.31 16.15 -17.93
CA THR A 390 15.98 17.39 -18.65
C THR A 390 16.75 18.57 -18.08
N GLY A 391 16.87 19.66 -18.85
CA GLY A 391 17.58 20.86 -18.40
C GLY A 391 19.11 20.71 -18.40
N LEU A 392 19.63 19.81 -19.25
CA LEU A 392 21.07 19.60 -19.42
C LEU A 392 21.67 20.66 -20.34
N THR A 393 22.96 20.94 -20.17
CA THR A 393 23.73 21.84 -21.05
C THR A 393 24.18 21.07 -22.30
N ALA A 394 24.13 21.72 -23.47
CA ALA A 394 24.61 21.13 -24.74
C ALA A 394 26.13 20.89 -24.73
N SER A 395 26.61 19.96 -25.56
CA SER A 395 28.04 19.59 -25.66
C SER A 395 28.73 19.29 -24.31
N THR A 396 27.99 18.81 -23.32
CA THR A 396 28.46 18.63 -21.94
C THR A 396 28.44 17.14 -21.58
N THR A 397 29.53 16.65 -20.99
CA THR A 397 29.62 15.28 -20.50
C THR A 397 29.01 15.19 -19.11
N TYR A 398 28.08 14.24 -18.94
CA TYR A 398 27.45 13.92 -17.67
C TYR A 398 27.89 12.54 -17.19
N TYR A 399 28.07 12.42 -15.88
CA TYR A 399 28.35 11.21 -15.14
C TYR A 399 27.07 10.77 -14.44
N TYR A 400 26.73 9.48 -14.52
CA TYR A 400 25.50 8.95 -13.92
C TYR A 400 25.67 7.55 -13.35
N ILE A 401 24.85 7.24 -12.34
CA ILE A 401 24.59 5.88 -11.86
C ILE A 401 23.08 5.64 -11.84
N VAL A 402 22.70 4.38 -11.98
CA VAL A 402 21.33 3.92 -11.73
C VAL A 402 21.27 3.13 -10.44
N LYS A 403 20.18 3.27 -9.70
CA LYS A 403 19.87 2.47 -8.52
C LYS A 403 18.46 1.91 -8.62
N SER A 404 18.28 0.69 -8.13
CA SER A 404 16.98 0.02 -8.05
C SER A 404 16.89 -0.76 -6.74
N ALA A 405 15.75 -0.64 -6.07
CA ALA A 405 15.43 -1.42 -4.88
C ALA A 405 14.16 -2.25 -5.11
N ASP A 406 14.21 -3.52 -4.72
CA ASP A 406 13.05 -4.43 -4.77
C ASP A 406 11.98 -4.05 -3.72
N ALA A 407 10.92 -4.86 -3.61
CA ALA A 407 9.84 -4.65 -2.64
C ALA A 407 10.28 -4.85 -1.17
N ASN A 408 11.37 -5.57 -0.94
CA ASN A 408 11.93 -5.90 0.37
C ASN A 408 13.01 -4.88 0.81
N GLY A 409 13.38 -3.94 -0.06
CA GLY A 409 14.34 -2.88 0.18
C GLY A 409 15.79 -3.26 -0.17
N ASN A 410 16.04 -4.39 -0.82
CA ASN A 410 17.39 -4.76 -1.24
C ASN A 410 17.83 -3.84 -2.39
N LEU A 411 18.92 -3.11 -2.18
CA LEU A 411 19.37 -2.05 -3.09
C LEU A 411 20.51 -2.54 -4.01
N ALA A 412 20.36 -2.30 -5.30
CA ALA A 412 21.43 -2.41 -6.28
C ALA A 412 21.82 -1.03 -6.83
N SER A 413 23.10 -0.87 -7.15
CA SER A 413 23.66 0.32 -7.78
C SER A 413 24.58 -0.09 -8.92
N SER A 414 24.53 0.62 -10.03
CA SER A 414 25.49 0.43 -11.11
C SER A 414 26.86 1.04 -10.75
N THR A 415 27.88 0.68 -11.52
CA THR A 415 29.08 1.51 -11.63
C THR A 415 28.74 2.83 -12.32
N GLU A 416 29.59 3.83 -12.14
CA GLU A 416 29.49 5.11 -12.86
C GLU A 416 29.63 4.89 -14.38
N LYS A 417 28.82 5.62 -15.13
CA LYS A 417 28.82 5.67 -16.59
C LYS A 417 28.73 7.13 -17.04
N THR A 418 29.02 7.37 -18.31
CA THR A 418 28.95 8.71 -18.89
C THR A 418 28.14 8.76 -20.17
N PHE A 419 27.64 9.94 -20.50
CA PHE A 419 27.15 10.32 -21.83
C PHE A 419 27.48 11.78 -22.10
N THR A 420 27.48 12.20 -23.37
CA THR A 420 27.68 13.61 -23.75
C THR A 420 26.46 14.08 -24.52
N THR A 421 25.89 15.21 -24.10
CA THR A 421 24.77 15.86 -24.81
C THR A 421 25.20 16.32 -26.20
N GLN A 422 24.24 16.39 -27.12
CA GLN A 422 24.51 16.83 -28.49
C GLN A 422 24.84 18.34 -28.52
N PRO A 423 25.64 18.79 -29.48
CA PRO A 423 25.86 20.22 -29.69
C PRO A 423 24.57 20.91 -30.15
N VAL A 424 24.50 22.22 -29.90
CA VAL A 424 23.49 23.07 -30.56
C VAL A 424 23.81 23.12 -32.05
N ALA A 425 22.78 23.05 -32.90
CA ALA A 425 22.96 23.20 -34.34
C ALA A 425 23.55 24.59 -34.64
N ASP A 426 24.50 24.65 -35.57
CA ASP A 426 25.04 25.91 -36.05
C ASP A 426 23.99 26.61 -36.93
N VAL A 427 23.70 27.87 -36.61
CA VAL A 427 22.71 28.69 -37.30
C VAL A 427 23.30 30.02 -37.80
N THR A 428 24.60 30.22 -37.62
CA THR A 428 25.27 31.44 -38.04
C THR A 428 25.85 31.25 -39.44
N PRO A 429 25.51 32.09 -40.44
CA PRO A 429 26.18 32.06 -41.73
C PRO A 429 27.63 32.54 -41.65
N PRO A 430 28.49 32.11 -42.60
CA PRO A 430 29.88 32.54 -42.67
C PRO A 430 30.00 34.04 -42.96
N ILE A 431 30.98 34.74 -42.39
CA ILE A 431 31.22 36.16 -42.66
C ILE A 431 32.16 36.32 -43.85
N ILE A 432 31.62 36.80 -44.98
CA ILE A 432 32.41 37.08 -46.18
C ILE A 432 33.22 38.39 -46.01
N SER A 433 34.52 38.33 -46.29
CA SER A 433 35.47 39.44 -46.17
C SER A 433 36.53 39.42 -47.28
N ASN A 434 37.34 40.48 -47.37
CA ASN A 434 38.47 40.58 -48.31
C ASN A 434 38.15 40.27 -49.78
N LEU A 435 36.99 40.73 -50.25
CA LEU A 435 36.59 40.59 -51.65
C LEU A 435 37.53 41.38 -52.58
N GLN A 436 38.12 40.70 -53.57
CA GLN A 436 39.07 41.30 -54.52
C GLN A 436 38.88 40.72 -55.93
N GLU A 437 38.97 41.59 -56.94
CA GLU A 437 38.83 41.26 -58.35
C GLU A 437 40.18 41.38 -59.08
N GLN A 438 40.52 40.36 -59.87
CA GLN A 438 41.68 40.34 -60.76
C GLN A 438 41.20 40.18 -62.20
N THR A 439 41.05 41.30 -62.89
CA THR A 439 40.43 41.38 -64.22
C THR A 439 41.45 41.16 -65.34
N SER A 440 41.03 40.47 -66.40
CA SER A 440 41.74 40.31 -67.68
C SER A 440 40.80 40.69 -68.84
N THR A 441 41.19 40.40 -70.07
CA THR A 441 40.41 40.74 -71.28
C THR A 441 39.15 39.88 -71.43
N THR A 442 39.24 38.59 -71.10
CA THR A 442 38.14 37.62 -71.28
C THR A 442 37.82 36.80 -70.03
N THR A 443 38.51 37.08 -68.92
CA THR A 443 38.30 36.42 -67.63
C THR A 443 38.42 37.41 -66.48
N THR A 444 37.87 37.07 -65.32
CA THR A 444 38.10 37.78 -64.06
C THR A 444 38.09 36.79 -62.91
N THR A 445 39.12 36.81 -62.07
CA THR A 445 39.17 35.99 -60.86
C THR A 445 38.68 36.81 -59.67
N ILE A 446 37.71 36.29 -58.94
CA ILE A 446 37.18 36.87 -57.71
C ILE A 446 37.71 36.06 -56.54
N ASN A 447 38.39 36.72 -55.60
CA ASN A 447 38.92 36.14 -54.38
C ASN A 447 38.21 36.72 -53.16
N TRP A 448 37.96 35.91 -52.14
CA TRP A 448 37.42 36.34 -50.85
C TRP A 448 37.79 35.37 -49.74
N THR A 449 37.56 35.76 -48.50
CA THR A 449 37.75 34.92 -47.31
C THR A 449 36.47 34.81 -46.48
N THR A 450 36.34 33.72 -45.74
CA THR A 450 35.33 33.54 -44.68
C THR A 450 35.99 33.24 -43.34
N ASP A 451 35.30 33.55 -42.25
CA ASP A 451 35.74 33.25 -40.87
C ASP A 451 35.57 31.79 -40.47
N GLU A 452 34.80 31.01 -41.25
CA GLU A 452 34.63 29.58 -41.11
C GLU A 452 34.72 28.83 -42.45
N LEU A 453 34.80 27.50 -42.41
CA LEU A 453 34.88 26.66 -43.61
C LEU A 453 33.56 26.68 -44.39
N SER A 454 33.61 27.17 -45.63
CA SER A 454 32.43 27.27 -46.48
C SER A 454 32.70 26.90 -47.94
N THR A 455 31.65 26.65 -48.70
CA THR A 455 31.70 26.47 -50.16
C THR A 455 31.84 27.80 -50.89
N SER A 456 32.13 27.77 -52.19
CA SER A 456 32.26 28.98 -53.01
C SER A 456 31.18 29.04 -54.10
N TYR A 457 30.49 30.17 -54.24
CA TYR A 457 29.58 30.44 -55.35
C TYR A 457 29.78 31.87 -55.85
N LEU A 458 29.86 32.04 -57.18
CA LEU A 458 29.98 33.33 -57.86
C LEU A 458 28.85 33.42 -58.87
N LYS A 459 28.08 34.51 -58.83
CA LYS A 459 27.07 34.85 -59.84
C LYS A 459 27.39 36.19 -60.47
N TYR A 460 27.31 36.30 -61.80
CA TYR A 460 27.62 37.52 -62.52
C TYR A 460 26.76 37.72 -63.78
N ALA A 461 26.56 38.97 -64.19
CA ALA A 461 25.72 39.35 -65.33
C ALA A 461 26.14 40.70 -65.94
N LEU A 462 25.61 41.02 -67.12
CA LEU A 462 25.81 42.34 -67.79
C LEU A 462 24.90 43.45 -67.23
N GLN A 463 23.92 43.07 -66.40
CA GLN A 463 22.93 43.96 -65.80
C GLN A 463 22.91 43.73 -64.30
N ASN A 464 22.28 44.62 -63.55
CA ASN A 464 22.03 44.42 -62.13
C ASN A 464 21.38 43.04 -61.90
N LEU A 465 21.95 42.24 -60.99
CA LEU A 465 21.62 40.84 -60.76
C LEU A 465 20.18 40.60 -60.31
N GLU A 466 19.51 41.60 -59.75
CA GLU A 466 18.09 41.54 -59.37
C GLU A 466 17.17 41.60 -60.60
N THR A 467 17.58 42.36 -61.62
CA THR A 467 16.80 42.60 -62.86
C THR A 467 17.34 41.85 -64.08
N ALA A 468 18.48 41.18 -63.95
CA ALA A 468 19.17 40.55 -65.06
C ALA A 468 18.34 39.40 -65.65
N THR A 469 18.06 39.47 -66.95
CA THR A 469 17.40 38.40 -67.70
C THR A 469 18.35 37.25 -68.05
N THR A 470 19.66 37.52 -68.06
CA THR A 470 20.72 36.53 -68.24
C THR A 470 21.79 36.71 -67.17
N SER A 471 22.19 35.59 -66.56
CA SER A 471 23.31 35.56 -65.59
C SER A 471 24.08 34.26 -65.74
N TRP A 472 25.35 34.30 -65.39
CA TRP A 472 26.25 33.16 -65.34
C TRP A 472 26.68 32.89 -63.91
N SER A 473 27.16 31.67 -63.65
CA SER A 473 27.68 31.30 -62.34
C SER A 473 28.87 30.36 -62.42
N SER A 474 29.67 30.38 -61.38
CA SER A 474 30.75 29.43 -61.10
C SER A 474 30.61 28.99 -59.65
N SER A 475 30.99 27.76 -59.32
CA SER A 475 30.85 27.23 -57.97
C SER A 475 31.88 26.14 -57.66
N SER A 476 32.25 26.02 -56.39
CA SER A 476 33.07 24.94 -55.85
C SER A 476 32.47 24.44 -54.54
N GLY A 477 32.29 23.12 -54.43
CA GLY A 477 31.80 22.46 -53.20
C GLY A 477 32.89 22.17 -52.17
N ILE A 478 34.13 22.61 -52.39
CA ILE A 478 35.24 22.41 -51.44
C ILE A 478 35.07 23.41 -50.30
N LEU A 479 35.04 22.89 -49.07
CA LEU A 479 35.04 23.70 -47.85
C LEU A 479 36.42 24.31 -47.62
N THR A 480 36.50 25.64 -47.62
CA THR A 480 37.74 26.43 -47.41
C THR A 480 37.38 27.76 -46.75
N THR A 481 38.37 28.44 -46.16
CA THR A 481 38.26 29.84 -45.69
C THR A 481 38.85 30.84 -46.68
N SER A 482 39.54 30.35 -47.72
CA SER A 482 40.12 31.16 -48.80
C SER A 482 39.55 30.69 -50.13
N HIS A 483 38.76 31.55 -50.77
CA HIS A 483 37.99 31.25 -51.96
C HIS A 483 38.57 31.96 -53.17
N SER A 484 38.52 31.27 -54.32
CA SER A 484 38.91 31.83 -55.60
C SER A 484 38.05 31.20 -56.69
N LEU A 485 37.26 31.99 -57.40
CA LEU A 485 36.48 31.55 -58.56
C LEU A 485 36.73 32.48 -59.75
N MET A 486 36.80 31.87 -60.94
CA MET A 486 37.02 32.59 -62.19
C MET A 486 35.72 32.69 -63.00
N ALA A 487 35.36 33.92 -63.38
CA ALA A 487 34.41 34.20 -64.45
C ALA A 487 35.15 34.13 -65.81
N THR A 488 34.56 33.46 -66.79
CA THR A 488 35.18 33.18 -68.10
C THR A 488 34.24 33.54 -69.25
N GLY A 489 34.79 33.63 -70.47
CA GLY A 489 34.00 33.95 -71.67
C GLY A 489 33.47 35.39 -71.67
N LEU A 490 34.17 36.30 -70.98
CA LEU A 490 33.79 37.69 -70.86
C LEU A 490 34.18 38.47 -72.12
N THR A 491 33.45 39.53 -72.43
CA THR A 491 33.79 40.45 -73.52
C THR A 491 34.77 41.51 -73.00
N ALA A 492 35.77 41.88 -73.79
CA ALA A 492 36.74 42.92 -73.43
C ALA A 492 36.06 44.29 -73.22
N SER A 493 36.66 45.14 -72.39
CA SER A 493 36.14 46.49 -72.07
C SER A 493 34.66 46.52 -71.66
N THR A 494 34.20 45.51 -70.91
CA THR A 494 32.78 45.33 -70.55
C THR A 494 32.63 45.25 -69.03
N THR A 495 31.67 46.00 -68.50
CA THR A 495 31.32 45.98 -67.07
C THR A 495 30.33 44.85 -66.76
N TYR A 496 30.58 44.11 -65.70
CA TYR A 496 29.72 43.07 -65.16
C TYR A 496 29.35 43.37 -63.71
N TYR A 497 28.15 42.98 -63.31
CA TYR A 497 27.68 42.97 -61.93
C TYR A 497 27.86 41.57 -61.37
N TYR A 498 28.34 41.46 -60.13
CA TYR A 498 28.54 40.16 -59.49
C TYR A 498 28.22 40.17 -58.00
N LEU A 499 27.99 38.99 -57.45
CA LEU A 499 27.99 38.72 -56.01
C LEU A 499 28.63 37.36 -55.76
N VAL A 500 29.09 37.14 -54.55
CA VAL A 500 29.56 35.83 -54.08
C VAL A 500 28.67 35.33 -52.96
N GLN A 501 28.54 34.01 -52.87
CA GLN A 501 27.91 33.32 -51.76
C GLN A 501 28.85 32.24 -51.21
N SER A 502 28.72 32.03 -49.91
CA SER A 502 29.43 31.01 -49.16
C SER A 502 28.44 30.28 -48.27
N THR A 503 28.40 28.95 -48.39
CA THR A 503 27.56 28.08 -47.55
C THR A 503 28.44 27.22 -46.67
N ASP A 504 28.27 27.31 -45.35
CA ASP A 504 29.00 26.48 -44.38
C ASP A 504 28.60 24.98 -44.45
N ALA A 505 29.17 24.15 -43.58
CA ALA A 505 28.85 22.72 -43.50
C ALA A 505 27.45 22.43 -42.93
N SER A 506 26.86 23.37 -42.21
CA SER A 506 25.53 23.31 -41.60
C SER A 506 24.41 23.80 -42.53
N GLY A 507 24.78 24.34 -43.70
CA GLY A 507 23.87 24.87 -44.71
C GLY A 507 23.52 26.35 -44.55
N ASN A 508 24.16 27.08 -43.63
CA ASN A 508 23.95 28.51 -43.47
C ASN A 508 24.63 29.28 -44.61
N ILE A 509 23.90 30.18 -45.27
CA ILE A 509 24.34 30.86 -46.48
C ILE A 509 24.60 32.35 -46.20
N ALA A 510 25.79 32.81 -46.54
CA ALA A 510 26.10 34.23 -46.61
C ALA A 510 26.22 34.70 -48.05
N SER A 511 25.89 35.97 -48.29
CA SER A 511 25.91 36.59 -49.60
C SER A 511 26.58 37.96 -49.49
N SER A 512 27.52 38.26 -50.38
CA SER A 512 28.08 39.61 -50.47
C SER A 512 27.02 40.59 -50.96
N THR A 513 27.25 41.88 -50.75
CA THR A 513 26.57 42.90 -51.54
C THR A 513 26.97 42.76 -53.01
N GLN A 514 26.10 43.23 -53.91
CA GLN A 514 26.42 43.29 -55.32
C GLN A 514 27.56 44.30 -55.55
N GLN A 515 28.54 43.89 -56.36
CA GLN A 515 29.67 44.69 -56.79
C GLN A 515 29.77 44.68 -58.32
N THR A 516 30.72 45.43 -58.87
CA THR A 516 30.98 45.48 -60.30
C THR A 516 32.46 45.37 -60.61
N PHE A 517 32.81 44.70 -61.71
CA PHE A 517 34.15 44.72 -62.28
C PHE A 517 34.08 45.04 -63.78
N SER A 518 35.18 45.50 -64.38
CA SER A 518 35.26 45.72 -65.83
C SER A 518 36.48 44.99 -66.41
N THR A 519 36.27 44.27 -67.51
CA THR A 519 37.36 43.59 -68.23
C THR A 519 38.28 44.61 -68.92
N THR A 520 39.54 44.24 -69.11
CA THR A 520 40.52 45.10 -69.77
C THR A 520 40.33 45.10 -71.30
N PRO A 521 40.88 46.09 -72.03
CA PRO A 521 40.86 46.13 -73.49
C PRO A 521 41.52 44.93 -74.18
#